data_AF-A0A2E1AC94-F1
#
_entry.id   AF-A0A2E1AC94-F1
#
_cell.length_a   1.000
_cell.length_b   1.000
_cell.length_c   1.000
_cell.angle_alpha   90.00
_cell.angle_beta   90.00
_cell.angle_gamma   90.00
#
_symmetry.space_group_name_H-M   'P 1'
#
loop_
_entity.id
_entity.type
_entity.pdbx_description
1 polymer ?
#
loop_
_entity_poly.entity_id
_entity_poly.type
_entity_poly.pdbx_seq_one_letter_code
_entity_poly.pdbx_strand_id
1 'polypeptide(L)'
;MGMALGNKAMVLQALASDFFGYTHLLYLESISLFELALTQRDISKAAKNIFLEELGHLRQIVSSHKDSKLIPEILPPGVEPKNRFQEFLCNFSFEHNLFLSPNSLLSAELSKFPGDPLFITSMYDEGEYAGKFERYISFLNEIKQDYIMARFFLVQSQIPSEIIDSIDEGVTLFYTLDYALYSSYVQLVKMALKQTIMVLDKIAFFIYDYCRLSKPSPTRVTFTGLWLKLDDGKIRDDLGEFKNPYLFALFTLARDLSKNGDWNYLQQFRNAITHRFLVIHSEDFIGDYNPDIPRHDIDDFINKRE
;
A
#
# COMPACT_ATOMS: atom_id res chain seq x y z
N MET A 1 -11.06 4.79 21.10
CA MET A 1 -10.85 5.17 19.69
C MET A 1 -10.47 6.63 19.49
N GLY A 2 -10.61 7.53 20.48
CA GLY A 2 -10.40 8.97 20.26
C GLY A 2 -9.00 9.35 19.78
N MET A 3 -7.96 8.70 20.31
CA MET A 3 -6.58 8.91 19.84
C MET A 3 -6.38 8.53 18.37
N ALA A 4 -6.95 7.41 17.92
CA ALA A 4 -6.81 6.95 16.54
C ALA A 4 -7.50 7.91 15.55
N LEU A 5 -8.70 8.38 15.89
CA LEU A 5 -9.45 9.36 15.09
C LEU A 5 -8.68 10.69 14.97
N GLY A 6 -8.17 11.22 16.09
CA GLY A 6 -7.41 12.46 16.08
C GLY A 6 -6.09 12.34 15.32
N ASN A 7 -5.37 11.22 15.47
CA ASN A 7 -4.16 10.97 14.69
C ASN A 7 -4.47 10.86 13.18
N LYS A 8 -5.56 10.19 12.80
CA LYS A 8 -6.02 10.14 11.39
C LYS A 8 -6.31 11.56 10.88
N ALA A 9 -7.03 12.37 11.67
CA ALA A 9 -7.35 13.75 11.32
C ALA A 9 -6.10 14.60 11.05
N MET A 10 -5.08 14.52 11.92
CA MET A 10 -3.80 15.21 11.74
C MET A 10 -3.10 14.79 10.44
N VAL A 11 -3.08 13.49 10.13
CA VAL A 11 -2.47 12.97 8.90
C VAL A 11 -3.22 13.46 7.66
N LEU A 12 -4.56 13.44 7.66
CA LEU A 12 -5.34 13.95 6.52
C LEU A 12 -5.14 15.44 6.30
N GLN A 13 -5.06 16.23 7.37
CA GLN A 13 -4.74 17.65 7.30
C GLN A 13 -3.35 17.88 6.68
N ALA A 14 -2.34 17.13 7.11
CA ALA A 14 -0.98 17.24 6.57
C ALA A 14 -0.91 16.85 5.08
N LEU A 15 -1.67 15.83 4.68
CA LEU A 15 -1.71 15.35 3.30
C LEU A 15 -2.55 16.23 2.35
N ALA A 16 -3.45 17.06 2.87
CA ALA A 16 -4.42 17.79 2.06
C ALA A 16 -3.77 18.72 1.02
N SER A 17 -2.61 19.30 1.33
CA SER A 17 -1.85 20.13 0.39
C SER A 17 -1.22 19.33 -0.76
N ASP A 18 -0.98 18.04 -0.53
CA ASP A 18 -0.26 17.17 -1.48
C ASP A 18 -1.22 16.49 -2.46
N PHE A 19 -2.51 16.36 -2.10
CA PHE A 19 -3.57 15.80 -2.96
C PHE A 19 -4.39 16.88 -3.66
N PHE A 20 -3.82 17.46 -4.72
CA PHE A 20 -4.55 18.42 -5.56
C PHE A 20 -5.85 17.80 -6.12
N GLY A 21 -6.96 18.53 -6.00
CA GLY A 21 -8.29 18.04 -6.36
C GLY A 21 -9.03 17.28 -5.24
N TYR A 22 -8.42 17.15 -4.05
CA TYR A 22 -9.02 16.54 -2.85
C TYR A 22 -8.77 17.37 -1.58
N THR A 23 -8.14 18.53 -1.68
CA THR A 23 -7.71 19.36 -0.56
C THR A 23 -8.87 19.74 0.37
N HIS A 24 -9.97 20.25 -0.19
CA HIS A 24 -11.14 20.63 0.61
C HIS A 24 -11.83 19.41 1.22
N LEU A 25 -11.96 18.33 0.45
CA LEU A 25 -12.50 17.06 0.96
C LEU A 25 -11.72 16.54 2.16
N LEU A 26 -10.38 16.52 2.08
CA LEU A 26 -9.51 16.05 3.16
C LEU A 26 -9.55 16.97 4.39
N TYR A 27 -9.62 18.29 4.20
CA TYR A 27 -9.80 19.22 5.32
C TYR A 27 -11.15 19.04 6.02
N LEU A 28 -12.24 18.88 5.26
CA LEU A 28 -13.57 18.65 5.82
C LEU A 28 -13.65 17.32 6.58
N GLU A 29 -13.05 16.26 6.03
CA GLU A 29 -12.92 14.97 6.69
C GLU A 29 -12.09 15.08 7.98
N SER A 30 -10.95 15.80 7.94
CA SER A 30 -10.11 16.04 9.11
C SER A 30 -10.87 16.78 10.22
N ILE A 31 -11.62 17.84 9.89
CA ILE A 31 -12.49 18.56 10.83
C ILE A 31 -13.49 17.59 11.49
N SER A 32 -14.18 16.78 10.70
CA SER A 32 -15.15 15.80 11.21
C SER A 32 -14.49 14.80 12.16
N LEU A 33 -13.32 14.27 11.80
CA LEU A 33 -12.58 13.32 12.63
C LEU A 33 -12.07 13.94 13.93
N PHE A 34 -11.60 15.21 13.93
CA PHE A 34 -11.23 15.91 15.15
C PHE A 34 -12.43 16.13 16.08
N GLU A 35 -13.57 16.55 15.53
CA GLU A 35 -14.80 16.74 16.30
C GLU A 35 -15.25 15.41 16.93
N LEU A 36 -15.26 14.32 16.15
CA LEU A 36 -15.56 12.98 16.65
C LEU A 36 -14.57 12.54 17.72
N ALA A 37 -13.27 12.74 17.51
CA ALA A 37 -12.23 12.42 18.48
C ALA A 37 -12.49 13.13 19.82
N LEU A 38 -12.72 14.45 19.80
CA LEU A 38 -12.91 15.26 21.00
C LEU A 38 -14.15 14.88 21.83
N THR A 39 -15.14 14.22 21.24
CA THR A 39 -16.28 13.64 22.00
C THR A 39 -15.92 12.40 22.79
N GLN A 40 -14.81 11.73 22.47
CA GLN A 40 -14.39 10.48 23.10
C GLN A 40 -13.80 10.72 24.50
N ARG A 41 -14.10 9.80 25.41
CA ARG A 41 -13.65 9.87 26.81
C ARG A 41 -12.21 9.41 27.02
N ASP A 42 -11.64 8.69 26.06
CA ASP A 42 -10.34 7.99 26.17
C ASP A 42 -9.14 8.83 25.70
N ILE A 43 -9.27 10.15 25.56
CA ILE A 43 -8.20 11.04 25.12
C ILE A 43 -7.53 11.72 26.31
N SER A 44 -6.19 11.67 26.35
CA SER A 44 -5.39 12.39 27.34
C SER A 44 -5.58 13.91 27.24
N LYS A 45 -5.39 14.63 28.36
CA LYS A 45 -5.53 16.09 28.36
C LYS A 45 -4.57 16.78 27.36
N ALA A 46 -3.36 16.26 27.23
CA ALA A 46 -2.38 16.77 26.28
C ALA A 46 -2.85 16.61 24.82
N ALA A 47 -3.31 15.42 24.44
CA ALA A 47 -3.82 15.17 23.10
C ALA A 47 -5.08 15.99 22.79
N LYS A 48 -5.99 16.17 23.76
CA LYS A 48 -7.16 17.05 23.60
C LYS A 48 -6.76 18.49 23.26
N ASN A 49 -5.75 19.03 23.94
CA ASN A 49 -5.27 20.38 23.67
C ASN A 49 -4.72 20.50 22.25
N ILE A 50 -3.90 19.54 21.82
CA ILE A 50 -3.34 19.50 20.46
C ILE A 50 -4.47 19.42 19.41
N PHE A 51 -5.43 18.52 19.60
CA PHE A 51 -6.55 18.38 18.65
C PHE A 51 -7.44 19.63 18.60
N LEU A 52 -7.62 20.34 19.71
CA LEU A 52 -8.34 21.62 19.72
C LEU A 52 -7.58 22.72 18.99
N GLU A 53 -6.26 22.77 19.12
CA GLU A 53 -5.39 23.71 18.42
C GLU A 53 -5.43 23.48 16.91
N GLU A 54 -5.21 22.24 16.46
CA GLU A 54 -5.29 21.86 15.03
C GLU A 54 -6.68 22.10 14.43
N LEU A 55 -7.74 21.76 15.16
CA LEU A 55 -9.11 22.07 14.74
C LEU A 55 -9.35 23.58 14.62
N GLY A 56 -8.74 24.37 15.51
CA GLY A 56 -8.74 25.83 15.46
C GLY A 56 -8.09 26.35 14.17
N HIS A 57 -6.91 25.81 13.81
CA HIS A 57 -6.21 26.15 12.57
C HIS A 57 -7.05 25.83 11.33
N LEU A 58 -7.66 24.64 11.26
CA LEU A 58 -8.54 24.26 10.16
C LEU A 58 -9.76 25.18 10.05
N ARG A 59 -10.40 25.51 11.17
CA ARG A 59 -11.53 26.46 11.19
C ARG A 59 -11.12 27.86 10.74
N GLN A 60 -9.90 28.30 11.07
CA GLN A 60 -9.36 29.55 10.56
C GLN A 60 -9.21 29.50 9.03
N ILE A 61 -8.67 28.41 8.47
CA ILE A 61 -8.60 28.19 7.03
C ILE A 61 -10.00 28.30 6.40
N VAL A 62 -11.00 27.60 6.94
CA VAL A 62 -12.39 27.67 6.47
C VAL A 62 -12.93 29.11 6.48
N SER A 63 -12.70 29.83 7.59
CA SER A 63 -13.17 31.22 7.74
C SER A 63 -12.49 32.21 6.80
N SER A 64 -11.24 31.95 6.43
CA SER A 64 -10.47 32.76 5.48
C SER A 64 -10.82 32.47 4.02
N HIS A 65 -11.50 31.36 3.76
CA HIS A 65 -11.93 30.98 2.42
C HIS A 65 -13.14 31.79 1.97
N LYS A 66 -13.39 31.80 0.66
CA LYS A 66 -14.53 32.53 0.08
C LYS A 66 -15.84 32.04 0.72
N ASP A 67 -16.71 32.98 1.09
CA ASP A 67 -18.00 32.71 1.73
C ASP A 67 -17.91 31.92 3.06
N SER A 68 -16.73 31.91 3.69
CA SER A 68 -16.43 31.18 4.94
C SER A 68 -16.75 29.68 4.88
N LYS A 69 -16.59 29.06 3.70
CA LYS A 69 -16.91 27.65 3.46
C LYS A 69 -15.90 27.03 2.50
N LEU A 70 -15.50 25.80 2.76
CA LEU A 70 -14.79 24.98 1.78
C LEU A 70 -15.81 24.29 0.88
N ILE A 71 -15.69 24.50 -0.43
CA ILE A 71 -16.54 23.83 -1.42
C ILE A 71 -15.80 22.55 -1.85
N PRO A 72 -16.35 21.35 -1.56
CA PRO A 72 -15.74 20.10 -1.99
C PRO A 72 -15.46 20.08 -3.49
N GLU A 73 -14.33 19.51 -3.87
CA GLU A 73 -13.98 19.35 -5.28
C GLU A 73 -14.98 18.43 -6.00
N ILE A 74 -15.28 18.75 -7.26
CA ILE A 74 -16.05 17.87 -8.12
C ILE A 74 -15.12 16.79 -8.62
N LEU A 75 -15.31 15.57 -8.11
CA LEU A 75 -14.54 14.42 -8.53
C LEU A 75 -15.01 13.90 -9.89
N PRO A 76 -14.11 13.34 -10.71
CA PRO A 76 -14.51 12.66 -11.94
C PRO A 76 -15.45 11.49 -11.61
N PRO A 77 -16.34 11.11 -12.56
CA PRO A 77 -17.16 9.93 -12.38
C PRO A 77 -16.26 8.71 -12.15
N GLY A 78 -16.75 7.79 -11.32
CA GLY A 78 -16.06 6.53 -11.06
C GLY A 78 -15.90 5.69 -12.33
N VAL A 79 -15.12 4.63 -12.21
CA VAL A 79 -14.97 3.61 -13.25
C VAL A 79 -16.31 2.88 -13.43
N GLU A 80 -16.84 2.90 -14.64
CA GLU A 80 -17.98 2.07 -15.01
C GLU A 80 -17.50 0.70 -15.51
N PRO A 81 -17.86 -0.40 -14.84
CA PRO A 81 -17.51 -1.73 -15.31
C PRO A 81 -18.18 -2.08 -16.64
N LYS A 82 -17.42 -2.65 -17.57
CA LYS A 82 -17.88 -3.01 -18.93
C LYS A 82 -18.27 -4.47 -19.07
N ASN A 83 -17.84 -5.32 -18.14
CA ASN A 83 -18.13 -6.76 -18.14
C ASN A 83 -18.11 -7.31 -16.72
N ARG A 84 -18.56 -8.56 -16.56
CA ARG A 84 -18.66 -9.25 -15.26
C ARG A 84 -17.33 -9.32 -14.51
N PHE A 85 -16.22 -9.53 -15.22
CA PHE A 85 -14.90 -9.57 -14.59
C PHE A 85 -14.50 -8.19 -14.04
N GLN A 86 -14.68 -7.13 -14.83
CA GLN A 86 -14.39 -5.77 -14.38
C GLN A 86 -15.29 -5.36 -13.21
N GLU A 87 -16.55 -5.81 -13.20
CA GLU A 87 -17.47 -5.57 -12.09
C GLU A 87 -16.99 -6.25 -10.81
N PHE A 88 -16.58 -7.52 -10.90
CA PHE A 88 -15.98 -8.24 -9.78
C PHE A 88 -14.69 -7.56 -9.29
N LEU A 89 -13.80 -7.19 -10.21
CA LEU A 89 -12.55 -6.48 -9.91
C LEU A 89 -12.81 -5.18 -9.16
N CYS A 90 -13.77 -4.38 -9.63
CA CYS A 90 -14.12 -3.10 -9.01
C CYS A 90 -14.74 -3.29 -7.62
N ASN A 91 -15.66 -4.26 -7.46
CA ASN A 91 -16.25 -4.56 -6.16
C ASN A 91 -15.20 -5.07 -5.16
N PHE A 92 -14.39 -6.06 -5.54
CA PHE A 92 -13.34 -6.61 -4.70
C PHE A 92 -12.32 -5.53 -4.31
N SER A 93 -11.92 -4.68 -5.26
CA SER A 93 -10.97 -3.60 -5.00
C SER A 93 -11.55 -2.53 -4.07
N PHE A 94 -12.86 -2.27 -4.14
CA PHE A 94 -13.53 -1.34 -3.24
C PHE A 94 -13.63 -1.91 -1.82
N GLU A 95 -14.13 -3.15 -1.69
CA GLU A 95 -14.30 -3.83 -0.40
C GLU A 95 -12.98 -3.93 0.39
N HIS A 96 -11.87 -4.19 -0.30
CA HIS A 96 -10.56 -4.33 0.32
C HIS A 96 -9.69 -3.07 0.29
N ASN A 97 -10.24 -1.90 -0.08
CA ASN A 97 -9.51 -0.62 -0.17
C ASN A 97 -8.24 -0.69 -1.04
N LEU A 98 -8.31 -1.39 -2.18
CA LEU A 98 -7.19 -1.62 -3.10
C LEU A 98 -7.11 -0.60 -4.23
N PHE A 99 -7.89 0.47 -4.21
CA PHE A 99 -7.77 1.57 -5.18
C PHE A 99 -6.69 2.56 -4.74
N LEU A 100 -5.80 2.96 -5.66
CA LEU A 100 -4.87 4.06 -5.46
C LEU A 100 -5.62 5.39 -5.62
N SER A 101 -6.48 5.70 -4.65
CA SER A 101 -7.33 6.89 -4.62
C SER A 101 -7.40 7.49 -3.21
N PRO A 102 -7.36 8.84 -3.07
CA PRO A 102 -7.66 9.51 -1.81
C PRO A 102 -9.07 9.21 -1.28
N ASN A 103 -10.00 8.73 -2.11
CA ASN A 103 -11.32 8.29 -1.65
C ASN A 103 -11.25 7.26 -0.53
N SER A 104 -10.24 6.39 -0.55
CA SER A 104 -10.01 5.38 0.52
C SER A 104 -9.74 6.00 1.90
N LEU A 105 -9.40 7.29 1.94
CA LEU A 105 -9.10 8.02 3.18
C LEU A 105 -10.34 8.70 3.78
N LEU A 106 -11.40 8.91 2.98
CA LEU A 106 -12.60 9.68 3.32
C LEU A 106 -13.69 8.77 3.90
N SER A 107 -14.51 9.30 4.81
CA SER A 107 -15.64 8.55 5.39
C SER A 107 -16.88 8.56 4.48
N ALA A 108 -17.01 9.56 3.62
CA ALA A 108 -18.09 9.64 2.66
C ALA A 108 -17.81 8.77 1.42
N GLU A 109 -18.77 7.92 1.05
CA GLU A 109 -18.75 7.21 -0.23
C GLU A 109 -19.02 8.18 -1.38
N LEU A 110 -17.97 8.82 -1.89
CA LEU A 110 -18.08 9.81 -2.98
C LEU A 110 -18.30 9.15 -4.35
N SER A 111 -17.74 7.95 -4.54
CA SER A 111 -17.87 7.16 -5.76
C SER A 111 -17.64 5.70 -5.42
N LYS A 112 -18.52 4.81 -5.91
CA LYS A 112 -18.41 3.38 -5.67
C LYS A 112 -17.11 2.79 -6.19
N PHE A 113 -16.61 3.28 -7.34
CA PHE A 113 -15.36 2.79 -7.96
C PHE A 113 -14.48 3.99 -8.35
N PRO A 114 -13.67 4.53 -7.44
CA PRO A 114 -12.94 5.77 -7.67
C PRO A 114 -11.80 5.66 -8.70
N GLY A 115 -11.43 4.44 -9.11
CA GLY A 115 -10.27 4.20 -9.97
C GLY A 115 -8.95 4.52 -9.25
N ASP A 116 -7.89 4.75 -10.03
CA ASP A 116 -6.53 4.97 -9.52
C ASP A 116 -5.98 6.37 -9.90
N PRO A 117 -6.63 7.46 -9.46
CA PRO A 117 -6.29 8.82 -9.89
C PRO A 117 -4.99 9.36 -9.31
N LEU A 118 -4.38 8.69 -8.32
CA LEU A 118 -3.17 9.18 -7.65
C LEU A 118 -2.03 9.45 -8.64
N PHE A 119 -1.57 10.70 -8.71
CA PHE A 119 -0.48 11.11 -9.58
C PHE A 119 0.31 12.23 -8.91
N ILE A 120 1.60 12.34 -9.24
CA ILE A 120 2.43 13.43 -8.72
C ILE A 120 2.15 14.70 -9.52
N THR A 121 1.81 15.78 -8.81
CA THR A 121 1.46 17.08 -9.43
C THR A 121 2.64 18.05 -9.48
N SER A 122 3.67 17.83 -8.66
CA SER A 122 4.88 18.65 -8.67
C SER A 122 6.10 17.85 -8.21
N MET A 123 7.28 18.28 -8.65
CA MET A 123 8.55 17.69 -8.26
C MET A 123 9.57 18.80 -8.01
N TYR A 124 10.29 18.71 -6.89
CA TYR A 124 11.41 19.59 -6.62
C TYR A 124 12.67 19.09 -7.35
N ASP A 125 13.40 20.02 -7.98
CA ASP A 125 14.70 19.75 -8.58
C ASP A 125 15.66 20.93 -8.38
N GLU A 126 16.94 20.61 -8.13
CA GLU A 126 18.03 21.57 -7.94
C GLU A 126 18.74 21.96 -9.25
N GLY A 127 18.10 21.73 -10.41
CA GLY A 127 18.43 22.44 -11.65
C GLY A 127 19.58 21.91 -12.50
N GLU A 128 20.09 20.70 -12.28
CA GLU A 128 21.30 20.22 -12.99
C GLU A 128 21.04 19.16 -14.09
N TYR A 129 19.85 18.57 -14.22
CA TYR A 129 19.61 17.47 -15.17
C TYR A 129 18.33 17.63 -16.00
N ALA A 130 18.50 17.96 -17.28
CA ALA A 130 17.43 17.84 -18.26
C ALA A 130 16.96 16.36 -18.35
N GLY A 131 15.64 16.12 -18.32
CA GLY A 131 15.04 14.77 -18.41
C GLY A 131 14.74 14.06 -17.09
N LYS A 132 15.06 14.68 -15.94
CA LYS A 132 14.87 14.08 -14.62
C LYS A 132 13.38 13.91 -14.25
N PHE A 133 12.55 14.88 -14.61
CA PHE A 133 11.10 14.82 -14.39
C PHE A 133 10.49 13.64 -15.17
N GLU A 134 10.77 13.55 -16.47
CA GLU A 134 10.28 12.49 -17.35
C GLU A 134 10.67 11.10 -16.83
N ARG A 135 11.94 10.93 -16.40
CA ARG A 135 12.43 9.69 -15.81
C ARG A 135 11.61 9.26 -14.60
N TYR A 136 11.37 10.16 -13.65
CA TYR A 136 10.63 9.81 -12.44
C TYR A 136 9.14 9.63 -12.68
N ILE A 137 8.54 10.37 -13.61
CA ILE A 137 7.19 10.08 -14.10
C ILE A 137 7.13 8.66 -14.69
N SER A 138 8.13 8.26 -15.48
CA SER A 138 8.22 6.88 -15.99
C SER A 138 8.33 5.85 -14.85
N PHE A 139 9.14 6.10 -13.82
CA PHE A 139 9.23 5.19 -12.66
C PHE A 139 7.89 5.08 -11.92
N LEU A 140 7.17 6.18 -11.73
CA LEU A 140 5.86 6.16 -11.07
C LEU A 140 4.80 5.46 -11.90
N ASN A 141 4.79 5.67 -13.21
CA ASN A 141 3.89 4.96 -14.12
C ASN A 141 4.13 3.45 -14.03
N GLU A 142 5.39 3.03 -14.03
CA GLU A 142 5.78 1.63 -13.87
C GLU A 142 5.32 1.06 -12.51
N ILE A 143 5.58 1.77 -11.41
CA ILE A 143 5.13 1.39 -10.06
C ILE A 143 3.60 1.23 -10.00
N LYS A 144 2.86 2.17 -10.59
CA LYS A 144 1.40 2.11 -10.63
C LYS A 144 0.90 0.93 -11.46
N GLN A 145 1.49 0.68 -12.62
CA GLN A 145 1.12 -0.47 -13.45
C GLN A 145 1.42 -1.79 -12.75
N ASP A 146 2.58 -1.91 -12.11
CA ASP A 146 2.94 -3.09 -11.33
C ASP A 146 1.97 -3.35 -10.17
N TYR A 147 1.54 -2.30 -9.47
CA TYR A 147 0.54 -2.41 -8.42
C TYR A 147 -0.81 -2.89 -8.97
N ILE A 148 -1.26 -2.30 -10.09
CA ILE A 148 -2.50 -2.72 -10.76
C ILE A 148 -2.41 -4.19 -11.19
N MET A 149 -1.24 -4.65 -11.65
CA MET A 149 -1.01 -6.06 -11.98
C MET A 149 -1.02 -6.97 -10.76
N ALA A 150 -0.44 -6.57 -9.63
CA ALA A 150 -0.54 -7.32 -8.38
C ALA A 150 -2.01 -7.49 -7.96
N ARG A 151 -2.79 -6.40 -8.01
CA ARG A 151 -4.23 -6.39 -7.72
C ARG A 151 -5.00 -7.27 -8.70
N PHE A 152 -4.67 -7.21 -9.99
CA PHE A 152 -5.26 -8.07 -11.02
C PHE A 152 -5.03 -9.56 -10.71
N PHE A 153 -3.80 -9.98 -10.43
CA PHE A 153 -3.50 -11.38 -10.08
C PHE A 153 -4.27 -11.83 -8.85
N LEU A 154 -4.34 -10.98 -7.82
CA LEU A 154 -5.12 -11.28 -6.62
C LEU A 154 -6.60 -11.46 -6.98
N VAL A 155 -7.23 -10.50 -7.63
CA VAL A 155 -8.65 -10.56 -8.02
C VAL A 155 -8.94 -11.78 -8.90
N GLN A 156 -8.09 -12.04 -9.89
CA GLN A 156 -8.24 -13.17 -10.81
C GLN A 156 -8.21 -14.51 -10.06
N SER A 157 -7.45 -14.61 -8.98
CA SER A 157 -7.42 -15.81 -8.14
C SER A 157 -8.69 -16.03 -7.31
N GLN A 158 -9.56 -15.01 -7.18
CA GLN A 158 -10.76 -15.06 -6.33
C GLN A 158 -12.06 -15.24 -7.12
N ILE A 159 -12.00 -15.21 -8.46
CA ILE A 159 -13.17 -15.38 -9.32
C ILE A 159 -13.12 -16.74 -10.03
N PRO A 160 -14.15 -17.59 -9.91
CA PRO A 160 -14.24 -18.80 -10.71
C PRO A 160 -14.19 -18.48 -12.20
N SER A 161 -13.34 -19.17 -12.95
CA SER A 161 -13.08 -18.88 -14.35
C SER A 161 -12.78 -20.15 -15.13
N GLU A 162 -13.68 -20.48 -16.08
CA GLU A 162 -13.47 -21.59 -17.02
C GLU A 162 -12.16 -21.46 -17.80
N ILE A 163 -11.72 -20.22 -18.07
CA ILE A 163 -10.44 -19.96 -18.72
C ILE A 163 -9.28 -20.41 -17.83
N ILE A 164 -9.29 -20.06 -16.53
CA ILE A 164 -8.24 -20.51 -15.60
C ILE A 164 -8.29 -22.02 -15.45
N ASP A 165 -9.48 -22.59 -15.29
CA ASP A 165 -9.66 -24.04 -15.15
C ASP A 165 -9.09 -24.77 -16.38
N SER A 166 -9.31 -24.23 -17.58
CA SER A 166 -8.77 -24.76 -18.84
C SER A 166 -7.25 -24.67 -18.98
N ILE A 167 -6.56 -23.78 -18.23
CA ILE A 167 -5.09 -23.72 -18.23
C ILE A 167 -4.49 -24.94 -17.51
N ASP A 168 -5.18 -25.43 -16.50
CA ASP A 168 -4.77 -26.62 -15.75
C ASP A 168 -5.16 -27.93 -16.47
N GLU A 169 -6.04 -27.87 -17.49
CA GLU A 169 -6.40 -29.03 -18.31
C GLU A 169 -5.19 -29.61 -19.06
N GLY A 170 -4.99 -30.92 -18.92
CA GLY A 170 -3.85 -31.62 -19.54
C GLY A 170 -2.53 -31.49 -18.76
N VAL A 171 -2.50 -30.75 -17.65
CA VAL A 171 -1.34 -30.72 -16.75
C VAL A 171 -1.35 -31.97 -15.87
N THR A 172 -0.38 -32.86 -16.09
CA THR A 172 -0.21 -34.07 -15.26
C THR A 172 0.68 -33.77 -14.07
N LEU A 173 0.13 -33.89 -12.85
CA LEU A 173 0.84 -33.71 -11.60
C LEU A 173 0.85 -35.02 -10.80
N PHE A 174 1.94 -35.28 -10.09
CA PHE A 174 1.98 -36.38 -9.12
C PHE A 174 1.28 -35.95 -7.84
N TYR A 175 0.23 -36.68 -7.46
CA TYR A 175 -0.40 -36.49 -6.16
C TYR A 175 0.40 -37.23 -5.09
N THR A 176 1.06 -36.46 -4.24
CA THR A 176 1.95 -36.95 -3.18
C THR A 176 1.21 -37.36 -1.90
N LEU A 177 -0.13 -37.33 -1.89
CA LEU A 177 -0.98 -37.59 -0.72
C LEU A 177 -0.67 -36.68 0.48
N ASP A 178 -0.01 -35.55 0.23
CA ASP A 178 0.36 -34.58 1.25
C ASP A 178 -0.61 -33.39 1.31
N TYR A 179 -1.72 -33.42 0.56
CA TYR A 179 -2.70 -32.34 0.45
C TYR A 179 -2.14 -31.03 -0.13
N ALA A 180 -1.01 -31.08 -0.83
CA ALA A 180 -0.45 -29.92 -1.51
C ALA A 180 -1.36 -29.46 -2.66
N LEU A 181 -1.66 -28.17 -2.67
CA LEU A 181 -2.49 -27.52 -3.66
C LEU A 181 -1.64 -27.00 -4.82
N TYR A 182 -1.90 -27.57 -5.99
CA TYR A 182 -1.32 -27.14 -7.25
C TYR A 182 -2.44 -26.79 -8.22
N SER A 183 -2.63 -25.50 -8.44
CA SER A 183 -3.55 -24.96 -9.44
C SER A 183 -3.08 -23.60 -9.92
N SER A 184 -3.57 -23.17 -11.08
CA SER A 184 -3.35 -21.83 -11.60
C SER A 184 -3.82 -20.74 -10.63
N TYR A 185 -4.88 -20.99 -9.85
CA TYR A 185 -5.33 -20.07 -8.79
C TYR A 185 -4.27 -19.86 -7.69
N VAL A 186 -3.65 -20.94 -7.19
CA VAL A 186 -2.57 -20.83 -6.18
C VAL A 186 -1.37 -20.06 -6.75
N GLN A 187 -1.05 -20.26 -8.03
CA GLN A 187 0.02 -19.52 -8.69
C GLN A 187 -0.31 -18.04 -8.84
N LEU A 188 -1.56 -17.68 -9.14
CA LEU A 188 -2.00 -16.28 -9.21
C LEU A 188 -1.85 -15.57 -7.86
N VAL A 189 -2.21 -16.19 -6.74
CA VAL A 189 -1.98 -15.60 -5.40
C VAL A 189 -0.48 -15.42 -5.13
N LYS A 190 0.35 -16.42 -5.45
CA LYS A 190 1.82 -16.32 -5.32
C LYS A 190 2.39 -15.20 -6.18
N MET A 191 1.88 -15.01 -7.41
CA MET A 191 2.28 -13.91 -8.28
C MET A 191 1.83 -12.55 -7.73
N ALA A 192 0.63 -12.44 -7.18
CA ALA A 192 0.17 -11.22 -6.52
C ALA A 192 1.11 -10.81 -5.37
N LEU A 193 1.45 -11.76 -4.49
CA LEU A 193 2.37 -11.51 -3.36
C LEU A 193 3.76 -11.09 -3.85
N LYS A 194 4.32 -11.83 -4.81
CA LYS A 194 5.63 -11.52 -5.39
C LYS A 194 5.64 -10.12 -6.02
N GLN A 195 4.60 -9.79 -6.79
CA GLN A 195 4.46 -8.50 -7.46
C GLN A 195 4.33 -7.35 -6.46
N THR A 196 3.59 -7.51 -5.37
CA THR A 196 3.48 -6.51 -4.30
C THR A 196 4.84 -6.18 -3.67
N ILE A 197 5.68 -7.18 -3.39
CA ILE A 197 7.02 -6.94 -2.84
C ILE A 197 7.93 -6.29 -3.89
N MET A 198 7.79 -6.63 -5.17
CA MET A 198 8.52 -5.97 -6.26
C MET A 198 8.14 -4.49 -6.40
N VAL A 199 6.87 -4.13 -6.22
CA VAL A 199 6.40 -2.73 -6.16
C VAL A 199 7.15 -1.97 -5.07
N LEU A 200 7.27 -2.56 -3.87
CA LEU A 200 8.01 -1.96 -2.76
C LEU A 200 9.51 -1.77 -3.09
N ASP A 201 10.15 -2.77 -3.72
CA ASP A 201 11.54 -2.66 -4.16
C ASP A 201 11.73 -1.53 -5.21
N LYS A 202 10.76 -1.35 -6.13
CA LYS A 202 10.78 -0.23 -7.09
C LYS A 202 10.58 1.12 -6.40
N ILE A 203 9.74 1.22 -5.37
CA ILE A 203 9.62 2.42 -4.53
C ILE A 203 10.95 2.73 -3.85
N ALA A 204 11.64 1.72 -3.33
CA ALA A 204 12.95 1.90 -2.73
C ALA A 204 14.00 2.38 -3.73
N PHE A 205 13.98 1.85 -4.95
CA PHE A 205 14.86 2.32 -6.02
C PHE A 205 14.53 3.75 -6.47
N PHE A 206 13.25 4.11 -6.53
CA PHE A 206 12.82 5.49 -6.78
C PHE A 206 13.45 6.43 -5.73
N ILE A 207 13.35 6.10 -4.45
CA ILE A 207 13.93 6.91 -3.36
C ILE A 207 15.45 6.94 -3.46
N TYR A 208 16.08 5.80 -3.71
CA TYR A 208 17.53 5.69 -3.90
C TYR A 208 18.04 6.67 -4.97
N ASP A 209 17.41 6.67 -6.15
CA ASP A 209 17.80 7.52 -7.27
C ASP A 209 17.40 8.99 -7.04
N TYR A 210 16.19 9.23 -6.53
CA TYR A 210 15.66 10.58 -6.25
C TYR A 210 16.51 11.33 -5.23
N CYS A 211 16.85 10.67 -4.12
CA CYS A 211 17.69 11.22 -3.07
C CYS A 211 19.20 11.11 -3.36
N ARG A 212 19.60 10.67 -4.57
CA ARG A 212 21.01 10.54 -5.01
C ARG A 212 21.87 9.71 -4.04
N LEU A 213 21.29 8.65 -3.51
CA LEU A 213 21.97 7.76 -2.58
C LEU A 213 23.08 6.98 -3.30
N SER A 214 24.19 6.75 -2.63
CA SER A 214 25.36 6.02 -3.18
C SER A 214 25.54 4.62 -2.63
N LYS A 215 24.77 4.27 -1.59
CA LYS A 215 24.79 2.97 -0.91
C LYS A 215 23.35 2.53 -0.60
N PRO A 216 23.02 1.23 -0.63
CA PRO A 216 23.85 0.13 -1.17
C PRO A 216 24.06 0.29 -2.69
N SER A 217 24.80 -0.62 -3.34
CA SER A 217 24.92 -0.59 -4.80
C SER A 217 23.53 -0.66 -5.46
N PRO A 218 23.30 -0.05 -6.65
CA PRO A 218 21.98 -0.01 -7.29
C PRO A 218 21.30 -1.38 -7.43
N THR A 219 22.08 -2.42 -7.73
CA THR A 219 21.62 -3.82 -7.87
C THR A 219 21.22 -4.51 -6.58
N ARG A 220 21.48 -3.88 -5.43
CA ARG A 220 21.20 -4.41 -4.09
C ARG A 220 20.16 -3.57 -3.34
N VAL A 221 19.57 -2.57 -3.99
CA VAL A 221 18.50 -1.77 -3.42
C VAL A 221 17.27 -2.66 -3.26
N THR A 222 16.79 -2.74 -2.03
CA THR A 222 15.56 -3.45 -1.67
C THR A 222 14.80 -2.58 -0.69
N PHE A 223 13.49 -2.79 -0.58
CA PHE A 223 12.66 -2.00 0.32
C PHE A 223 13.10 -2.10 1.78
N THR A 224 13.52 -3.26 2.25
CA THR A 224 14.00 -3.41 3.64
C THR A 224 15.45 -2.94 3.81
N GLY A 225 16.27 -3.04 2.76
CA GLY A 225 17.71 -2.75 2.82
C GLY A 225 18.11 -1.29 2.60
N LEU A 226 17.19 -0.41 2.17
CA LEU A 226 17.51 0.97 1.83
C LEU A 226 17.89 1.84 3.04
N TRP A 227 17.29 1.58 4.20
CA TRP A 227 17.16 2.56 5.28
C TRP A 227 18.29 2.59 6.31
N LEU A 228 18.97 1.46 6.49
CA LEU A 228 19.96 1.29 7.56
C LEU A 228 21.38 1.23 6.99
N LYS A 229 22.34 1.76 7.74
CA LYS A 229 23.75 1.60 7.42
C LYS A 229 24.16 0.14 7.62
N LEU A 230 24.98 -0.36 6.72
CA LEU A 230 25.40 -1.78 6.69
C LEU A 230 26.35 -2.15 7.84
N ASP A 231 27.04 -1.16 8.41
CA ASP A 231 28.09 -1.31 9.42
C ASP A 231 27.53 -1.33 10.86
N ASP A 232 26.69 -0.36 11.23
CA ASP A 232 26.19 -0.22 12.60
C ASP A 232 24.66 -0.39 12.75
N GLY A 233 23.95 -0.61 11.64
CA GLY A 233 22.51 -0.84 11.64
C GLY A 233 21.68 0.38 12.04
N LYS A 234 22.28 1.57 12.16
CA LYS A 234 21.56 2.82 12.41
C LYS A 234 20.88 3.31 11.14
N ILE A 235 19.85 4.16 11.32
CA ILE A 235 19.25 4.88 10.21
C ILE A 235 20.35 5.69 9.52
N ARG A 236 20.36 5.64 8.19
CA ARG A 236 21.30 6.40 7.37
C ARG A 236 21.08 7.90 7.51
N ASP A 237 22.17 8.65 7.67
CA ASP A 237 22.12 10.08 7.99
C ASP A 237 21.63 10.92 6.80
N ASP A 238 21.98 10.50 5.58
CA ASP A 238 21.62 11.16 4.31
C ASP A 238 20.10 11.16 4.04
N LEU A 239 19.33 10.19 4.53
CA LEU A 239 17.87 10.28 4.54
C LEU A 239 17.33 11.13 5.71
N GLY A 240 18.07 11.21 6.81
CA GLY A 240 17.71 12.02 7.98
C GLY A 240 17.68 13.53 7.67
N GLU A 241 18.49 13.99 6.72
CA GLU A 241 18.53 15.39 6.29
C GLU A 241 17.19 15.89 5.72
N PHE A 242 16.40 15.00 5.10
CA PHE A 242 15.13 15.37 4.48
C PHE A 242 14.03 15.72 5.50
N LYS A 243 14.16 15.30 6.78
CA LYS A 243 13.15 15.48 7.84
C LYS A 243 11.71 15.22 7.37
N ASN A 244 11.52 14.20 6.54
CA ASN A 244 10.27 13.94 5.85
C ASN A 244 9.46 12.84 6.59
N PRO A 245 8.27 13.15 7.14
CA PRO A 245 7.46 12.18 7.88
C PRO A 245 6.98 11.01 7.00
N TYR A 246 6.82 11.21 5.69
CA TYR A 246 6.42 10.16 4.76
C TYR A 246 7.54 9.15 4.51
N LEU A 247 8.80 9.60 4.48
CA LEU A 247 9.95 8.69 4.46
C LEU A 247 10.03 7.87 5.76
N PHE A 248 9.69 8.49 6.90
CA PHE A 248 9.61 7.75 8.16
C PHE A 248 8.50 6.70 8.15
N ALA A 249 7.33 6.99 7.56
CA ALA A 249 6.25 6.02 7.40
C ALA A 249 6.66 4.82 6.51
N LEU A 250 7.39 5.07 5.43
CA LEU A 250 7.95 3.99 4.60
C LEU A 250 9.03 3.19 5.34
N PHE A 251 9.86 3.86 6.14
CA PHE A 251 10.83 3.20 7.00
C PHE A 251 10.15 2.29 8.03
N THR A 252 9.08 2.73 8.70
CA THR A 252 8.36 1.89 9.66
C THR A 252 7.77 0.66 8.97
N LEU A 253 7.17 0.82 7.79
CA LEU A 253 6.69 -0.32 6.99
C LEU A 253 7.83 -1.29 6.62
N ALA A 254 9.00 -0.77 6.27
CA ALA A 254 10.17 -1.58 5.99
C ALA A 254 10.70 -2.32 7.23
N ARG A 255 10.54 -1.74 8.43
CA ARG A 255 10.85 -2.41 9.71
C ARG A 255 9.91 -3.56 9.98
N ASP A 256 8.61 -3.40 9.73
CA ASP A 256 7.63 -4.47 9.88
C ASP A 256 7.91 -5.64 8.93
N LEU A 257 8.40 -5.36 7.71
CA LEU A 257 8.81 -6.39 6.76
C LEU A 257 10.23 -6.95 7.01
N SER A 258 11.01 -6.35 7.90
CA SER A 258 12.41 -6.74 8.13
C SER A 258 12.53 -8.09 8.83
N LYS A 259 13.75 -8.64 8.97
CA LYS A 259 14.02 -9.93 9.64
C LYS A 259 13.39 -10.08 11.02
N ASN A 260 13.28 -8.99 11.77
CA ASN A 260 12.76 -8.96 13.13
C ASN A 260 11.40 -8.25 13.21
N GLY A 261 10.75 -7.99 12.07
CA GLY A 261 9.46 -7.32 12.03
C GLY A 261 8.29 -8.30 12.01
N ASP A 262 7.13 -7.81 12.41
CA ASP A 262 5.90 -8.60 12.55
C ASP A 262 5.44 -9.23 11.24
N TRP A 263 5.79 -8.63 10.10
CA TRP A 263 5.43 -9.09 8.76
C TRP A 263 6.60 -9.72 8.01
N ASN A 264 7.61 -10.21 8.73
CA ASN A 264 8.76 -10.86 8.10
C ASN A 264 8.36 -12.06 7.21
N TYR A 265 7.28 -12.76 7.56
CA TYR A 265 6.79 -13.92 6.82
C TYR A 265 6.50 -13.58 5.34
N LEU A 266 6.06 -12.36 5.02
CA LEU A 266 5.83 -11.92 3.64
C LEU A 266 7.13 -11.91 2.82
N GLN A 267 8.25 -11.48 3.43
CA GLN A 267 9.57 -11.54 2.79
C GLN A 267 10.07 -12.98 2.65
N GLN A 268 9.82 -13.83 3.66
CA GLN A 268 10.16 -15.25 3.58
C GLN A 268 9.40 -15.94 2.45
N PHE A 269 8.09 -15.66 2.30
CA PHE A 269 7.25 -16.17 1.22
C PHE A 269 7.76 -15.70 -0.13
N ARG A 270 8.03 -14.39 -0.30
CA ARG A 270 8.60 -13.86 -1.55
C ARG A 270 9.92 -14.54 -1.91
N ASN A 271 10.81 -14.73 -0.95
CA ASN A 271 12.10 -15.40 -1.19
C ASN A 271 11.91 -16.88 -1.55
N ALA A 272 10.98 -17.56 -0.89
CA ALA A 272 10.64 -18.95 -1.20
C ALA A 272 10.03 -19.08 -2.61
N ILE A 273 9.06 -18.23 -2.97
CA ILE A 273 8.44 -18.20 -4.30
C ILE A 273 9.47 -17.89 -5.40
N THR A 274 10.44 -17.02 -5.12
CA THR A 274 11.38 -16.54 -6.15
C THR A 274 12.60 -17.45 -6.34
N HIS A 275 13.11 -18.05 -5.26
CA HIS A 275 14.42 -18.73 -5.27
C HIS A 275 14.38 -20.16 -4.71
N ARG A 276 13.25 -20.62 -4.16
CA ARG A 276 13.09 -21.97 -3.60
C ARG A 276 11.69 -22.51 -3.97
N PHE A 277 11.00 -23.12 -3.02
CA PHE A 277 9.63 -23.59 -3.15
C PHE A 277 8.80 -23.11 -1.95
N LEU A 278 7.56 -22.69 -2.23
CA LEU A 278 6.52 -22.45 -1.23
C LEU A 278 5.37 -23.40 -1.54
N VAL A 279 5.05 -24.32 -0.64
CA VAL A 279 3.97 -25.29 -0.83
C VAL A 279 2.77 -24.88 0.01
N ILE A 280 1.61 -24.79 -0.63
CA ILE A 280 0.35 -24.46 0.04
C ILE A 280 -0.44 -25.76 0.17
N HIS A 281 -1.05 -26.01 1.31
CA HIS A 281 -1.85 -27.20 1.59
C HIS A 281 -3.30 -26.80 1.86
N SER A 282 -4.24 -27.71 1.58
CA SER A 282 -5.66 -27.53 1.94
C SER A 282 -5.98 -27.95 3.38
N GLU A 283 -5.06 -28.67 4.01
CA GLU A 283 -5.16 -29.20 5.36
C GLU A 283 -3.79 -29.11 6.03
N ASP A 284 -3.75 -29.22 7.35
CA ASP A 284 -2.51 -29.27 8.11
C ASP A 284 -1.58 -30.38 7.58
N PHE A 285 -0.41 -29.97 7.11
CA PHE A 285 0.59 -30.90 6.60
C PHE A 285 1.22 -31.69 7.76
N ILE A 286 1.01 -33.01 7.77
CA ILE A 286 1.64 -33.95 8.70
C ILE A 286 2.76 -34.70 7.96
N GLY A 287 3.97 -34.14 7.94
CA GLY A 287 5.12 -34.77 7.29
C GLY A 287 6.46 -34.15 7.72
N ASP A 288 7.54 -34.53 7.03
CA ASP A 288 8.89 -34.08 7.39
C ASP A 288 9.05 -32.56 7.22
N TYR A 289 9.44 -31.89 8.30
CA TYR A 289 9.58 -30.44 8.32
C TYR A 289 10.95 -30.05 7.80
N ASN A 290 10.98 -29.50 6.58
CA ASN A 290 12.17 -28.87 6.03
C ASN A 290 12.05 -27.34 6.14
N PRO A 291 12.84 -26.66 6.99
CA PRO A 291 12.79 -25.21 7.14
C PRO A 291 13.15 -24.46 5.84
N ASP A 292 13.80 -25.13 4.88
CA ASP A 292 14.13 -24.55 3.59
C ASP A 292 12.98 -24.56 2.56
N ILE A 293 11.92 -25.33 2.84
CA ILE A 293 10.74 -25.45 1.99
C ILE A 293 9.51 -25.09 2.84
N PRO A 294 9.18 -23.79 2.97
CA PRO A 294 8.02 -23.38 3.74
C PRO A 294 6.74 -24.05 3.22
N ARG A 295 5.98 -24.60 4.15
CA ARG A 295 4.69 -25.26 3.95
C ARG A 295 3.65 -24.53 4.81
N HIS A 296 2.57 -24.08 4.18
CA HIS A 296 1.52 -23.30 4.85
C HIS A 296 0.14 -23.80 4.46
N ASP A 297 -0.81 -23.66 5.37
CA ASP A 297 -2.23 -23.85 5.07
C ASP A 297 -2.74 -22.71 4.17
N ILE A 298 -3.74 -23.01 3.35
CA ILE A 298 -4.35 -22.05 2.42
C ILE A 298 -5.07 -20.91 3.15
N ASP A 299 -5.72 -21.17 4.28
CA ASP A 299 -6.46 -20.14 5.02
C ASP A 299 -5.49 -19.15 5.69
N ASP A 300 -4.35 -19.63 6.21
CA ASP A 300 -3.24 -18.79 6.68
C ASP A 300 -2.64 -17.94 5.55
N PHE A 301 -2.52 -18.53 4.35
CA PHE A 301 -1.89 -17.88 3.21
C PHE A 301 -2.77 -16.83 2.54
N ILE A 302 -4.08 -17.08 2.45
CA ILE A 302 -5.07 -16.15 1.86
C ILE A 302 -5.60 -15.16 2.90
N ASN A 303 -5.32 -15.39 4.19
CA ASN A 303 -5.67 -14.49 5.29
C ASN A 303 -7.18 -14.21 5.31
N LYS A 304 -7.99 -15.27 5.28
CA LYS A 304 -9.41 -15.14 5.63
C LYS A 304 -9.46 -14.72 7.09
N ARG A 305 -9.63 -13.41 7.33
CA ARG A 305 -10.01 -12.94 8.66
C ARG A 305 -11.38 -13.54 8.97
N GLU A 306 -11.45 -14.31 10.05
CA GLU A 306 -12.71 -14.58 10.77
C GLU A 306 -13.40 -13.27 11.18
#